data_AF-A0A4Q3M387-F1
#
_entry.id   AF-A0A4Q3M387-F1
#
_cell.length_a   1.000
_cell.length_b   1.000
_cell.length_c   1.000
_cell.angle_alpha   90.00
_cell.angle_beta   90.00
_cell.angle_gamma   90.00
#
_symmetry.space_group_name_H-M   'P 1'
#
loop_
_entity.id
_entity.type
_entity.pdbx_description
1 polymer ?
#
loop_
_entity_poly.entity_id
_entity_poly.type
_entity_poly.pdbx_seq_one_letter_code
_entity_poly.pdbx_strand_id
1 'polypeptide(L)'
;MTALQYLDFDYSEDDEGTGTWDAIASVPAGHLAALQTEIVQVLAWATSEFPGLRGPVEEGGVWDYDLHSEPEDAPLQTLHYDPASRRLLPDISPEAGQRHTLTLSISGHAEFAATLRGAFDLN
;
A
#
# COMPACT_ATOMS: atom_id res chain seq x y z
N MET A 1 16.11 -5.93 -4.09
CA MET A 1 15.69 -4.52 -3.99
C MET A 1 14.77 -4.25 -5.16
N THR A 2 13.50 -4.01 -4.86
CA THR A 2 12.47 -3.71 -5.87
C THR A 2 12.25 -2.21 -5.87
N ALA A 3 12.69 -1.53 -6.94
CA ALA A 3 12.46 -0.09 -7.06
C ALA A 3 11.02 0.19 -7.51
N LEU A 4 10.35 1.07 -6.79
CA LEU A 4 9.01 1.56 -7.11
C LEU A 4 9.14 2.80 -8.01
N GLN A 5 8.34 2.86 -9.07
CA GLN A 5 8.37 3.96 -10.04
C GLN A 5 7.28 5.00 -9.76
N TYR A 6 6.16 4.57 -9.17
CA TYR A 6 4.99 5.42 -8.94
C TYR A 6 4.73 5.68 -7.47
N LEU A 7 4.99 4.69 -6.60
CA LEU A 7 4.84 4.86 -5.15
C LEU A 7 6.07 5.57 -4.57
N ASP A 8 5.84 6.77 -4.04
CA ASP A 8 6.80 7.52 -3.24
C ASP A 8 6.28 7.54 -1.80
N PHE A 9 7.01 6.88 -0.89
CA PHE A 9 6.60 6.76 0.51
C PHE A 9 7.27 7.83 1.35
N ASP A 10 6.46 8.61 2.05
CA ASP A 10 6.90 9.47 3.14
C ASP A 10 6.86 8.65 4.44
N TYR A 11 7.99 8.61 5.16
CA TYR A 11 8.10 7.90 6.42
C TYR A 11 7.90 8.83 7.61
N SER A 12 7.03 8.43 8.52
CA SER A 12 6.87 9.05 9.84
C SER A 12 6.93 7.99 10.94
N GLU A 13 7.32 8.40 12.14
CA GLU A 13 7.32 7.53 13.33
C GLU A 13 6.57 8.25 14.45
N ASP A 14 5.71 7.51 15.16
CA ASP A 14 5.02 8.02 16.33
C ASP A 14 5.85 7.90 17.62
N ASP A 15 5.34 8.45 18.73
CA ASP A 15 6.02 8.40 20.03
C ASP A 15 6.12 6.97 20.62
N GLU A 16 5.40 6.01 20.05
CA GLU A 16 5.36 4.60 20.47
C GLU A 16 6.34 3.72 19.66
N GLY A 17 7.00 4.31 18.65
CA GLY A 17 7.96 3.63 17.77
C GLY A 17 7.30 2.84 16.64
N THR A 18 6.03 3.14 16.32
CA THR A 18 5.35 2.63 15.12
C THR A 18 5.72 3.52 13.94
N GLY A 19 6.27 2.89 12.91
CA GLY A 19 6.54 3.55 11.64
C GLY A 19 5.30 3.54 10.76
N THR A 20 5.02 4.66 10.10
CA THR A 20 4.01 4.79 9.06
C THR A 20 4.68 5.24 7.76
N TRP A 21 4.36 4.54 6.67
CA TRP A 21 4.77 4.88 5.31
C TRP A 21 3.53 5.26 4.51
N ASP A 22 3.41 6.53 4.17
CA ASP A 22 2.31 7.07 3.39
C ASP A 22 2.77 7.35 1.97
N ALA A 23 2.11 6.74 0.98
CA ALA A 23 2.32 7.00 -0.43
C ALA A 23 1.03 7.45 -1.09
N ILE A 24 1.11 8.55 -1.85
CA ILE A 24 0.01 9.05 -2.67
C ILE A 24 0.48 9.14 -4.11
N ALA A 25 -0.15 8.35 -4.99
CA ALA A 25 0.19 8.30 -6.40
C ALA A 25 -1.05 8.63 -7.25
N SER A 26 -0.95 9.70 -8.04
CA SER A 26 -2.00 10.07 -8.99
C SER A 26 -1.53 9.81 -10.42
N VAL A 27 -2.14 8.85 -11.10
CA VAL A 27 -1.75 8.39 -12.43
C VAL A 27 -2.92 8.42 -13.41
N PRO A 28 -2.68 8.62 -14.72
CA PRO A 28 -3.73 8.47 -15.73
C PRO A 28 -4.12 6.99 -15.87
N ALA A 29 -5.32 6.72 -16.41
CA ALA A 29 -5.86 5.36 -16.57
C ALA A 29 -4.89 4.37 -17.27
N GLY A 30 -4.06 4.84 -18.20
CA GLY A 30 -3.05 4.00 -18.87
C GLY A 30 -1.90 3.50 -17.98
N HIS A 31 -1.65 4.15 -16.84
CA HIS A 31 -0.63 3.77 -15.86
C HIS A 31 -1.22 3.13 -14.59
N LEU A 32 -2.55 3.10 -14.46
CA LEU A 32 -3.24 2.51 -13.30
C LEU A 32 -2.81 1.06 -13.04
N ALA A 33 -2.74 0.23 -14.09
CA ALA A 33 -2.33 -1.16 -13.94
C ALA A 33 -0.88 -1.32 -13.44
N ALA A 34 0.02 -0.41 -13.82
CA ALA A 34 1.40 -0.42 -13.35
C ALA A 34 1.47 -0.04 -11.86
N LEU A 35 0.77 1.02 -11.46
CA LEU A 35 0.66 1.42 -10.06
C LEU A 35 0.02 0.34 -9.18
N GLN A 36 -1.07 -0.29 -9.63
CA GLN A 36 -1.68 -1.42 -8.93
C GLN A 36 -0.71 -2.58 -8.76
N THR A 37 0.14 -2.86 -9.76
CA THR A 37 1.15 -3.91 -9.68
C THR A 37 2.17 -3.62 -8.59
N GLU A 38 2.65 -2.38 -8.48
CA GLU A 38 3.56 -1.96 -7.41
C GLU A 38 2.94 -2.13 -6.02
N ILE A 39 1.70 -1.68 -5.84
CA ILE A 39 0.96 -1.85 -4.58
C ILE A 39 0.80 -3.34 -4.24
N VAL A 40 0.38 -4.15 -5.21
CA VAL A 40 0.26 -5.60 -5.04
C VAL A 40 1.60 -6.23 -4.68
N GLN A 41 2.72 -5.78 -5.26
CA GLN A 41 4.05 -6.29 -4.91
C GLN A 41 4.41 -5.99 -3.45
N VAL A 42 4.15 -4.77 -2.97
CA VAL A 42 4.38 -4.38 -1.57
C VAL A 42 3.52 -5.21 -0.63
N LEU A 43 2.22 -5.31 -0.89
CA LEU A 43 1.27 -6.03 -0.04
C LEU A 43 1.48 -7.55 -0.09
N ALA A 44 1.85 -8.10 -1.25
CA ALA A 44 2.20 -9.52 -1.39
C ALA A 44 3.47 -9.85 -0.61
N TRP A 45 4.47 -8.98 -0.65
CA TRP A 45 5.69 -9.12 0.14
C TRP A 45 5.37 -9.09 1.63
N ALA A 46 4.64 -8.08 2.11
CA ALA A 46 4.31 -7.92 3.53
C ALA A 46 3.51 -9.12 4.05
N THR A 47 2.53 -9.60 3.26
CA THR A 47 1.73 -10.79 3.60
C THR A 47 2.58 -12.08 3.62
N SER A 48 3.61 -12.16 2.78
CA SER A 48 4.49 -13.33 2.69
C SER A 48 5.52 -13.36 3.81
N GLU A 49 6.12 -12.22 4.16
CA GLU A 49 7.14 -12.13 5.23
C GLU A 49 6.52 -12.17 6.62
N PHE A 50 5.32 -11.59 6.79
CA PHE A 50 4.61 -11.49 8.07
C PHE A 50 3.22 -12.17 8.01
N PRO A 51 3.16 -13.49 7.73
CA PRO A 51 1.90 -14.20 7.55
C PRO A 51 1.11 -14.30 8.86
N GLY A 52 -0.14 -13.83 8.85
CA GLY A 52 -1.03 -13.89 10.02
C GLY A 52 -0.68 -12.89 11.13
N LEU A 53 0.25 -11.97 10.87
CA LEU A 53 0.65 -10.91 11.80
C LEU A 53 0.01 -9.55 11.46
N ARG A 54 -0.83 -9.51 10.42
CA ARG A 54 -1.60 -8.33 10.06
C ARG A 54 -2.74 -8.12 11.05
N GLY A 55 -2.86 -6.91 11.58
CA GLY A 55 -4.00 -6.48 12.40
C GLY A 55 -3.79 -5.06 12.91
N PRO A 56 -4.82 -4.47 13.55
CA PRO A 56 -4.67 -3.17 14.18
C PRO A 56 -3.49 -3.20 15.15
N VAL A 57 -2.57 -2.25 15.01
CA VAL A 57 -1.37 -2.17 15.86
C VAL A 57 -1.76 -2.06 17.35
N GLU A 58 -2.81 -1.28 17.64
CA GLU A 58 -3.39 -1.15 18.99
C GLU A 58 -3.94 -2.47 19.58
N GLU A 59 -4.29 -3.44 18.72
CA GLU A 59 -4.79 -4.77 19.12
C GLU A 59 -3.69 -5.85 19.11
N GLY A 60 -2.43 -5.46 18.88
CA GLY A 60 -1.27 -6.37 18.86
C GLY A 60 -0.91 -6.90 17.47
N GLY A 61 -1.42 -6.28 16.40
CA GLY A 61 -0.93 -6.53 15.04
C GLY A 61 0.50 -5.99 14.86
N VAL A 62 1.33 -6.71 14.11
CA VAL A 62 2.71 -6.30 13.84
C VAL A 62 2.78 -5.25 12.73
N TRP A 63 1.81 -5.30 11.83
CA TRP A 63 1.65 -4.35 10.73
C TRP A 63 0.19 -4.28 10.29
N ASP A 64 -0.19 -3.16 9.70
CA ASP A 64 -1.43 -3.00 8.96
C ASP A 64 -1.22 -2.12 7.74
N TYR A 65 -2.24 -2.05 6.88
CA TYR A 65 -2.27 -1.11 5.77
C TYR A 65 -3.69 -0.60 5.55
N ASP A 66 -3.75 0.65 5.09
CA ASP A 66 -4.93 1.27 4.54
C ASP A 66 -4.66 1.61 3.09
N LEU A 67 -5.55 1.16 2.22
CA LEU A 67 -5.47 1.43 0.80
C LEU A 67 -6.79 2.03 0.32
N HIS A 68 -6.70 3.19 -0.32
CA HIS A 68 -7.83 3.86 -0.90
C HIS A 68 -7.57 4.20 -2.37
N SER A 69 -8.64 4.23 -3.14
CA SER A 69 -8.65 4.72 -4.51
C SER A 69 -9.70 5.80 -4.64
N GLU A 70 -9.29 6.91 -5.25
CA GLU A 70 -10.11 8.04 -5.60
C GLU A 70 -9.99 8.30 -7.11
N PRO A 71 -10.91 7.75 -7.91
CA PRO A 71 -11.02 8.11 -9.32
C PRO A 71 -11.57 9.52 -9.48
N GLU A 72 -11.18 10.24 -10.53
CA GLU A 72 -11.60 11.64 -10.78
C GLU A 72 -13.13 11.82 -10.84
N ASP A 73 -13.84 10.83 -11.40
CA ASP A 73 -15.29 10.87 -11.61
C ASP A 73 -16.08 9.96 -10.64
N ALA A 74 -15.45 9.45 -9.58
CA ALA A 74 -16.06 8.52 -8.63
C ALA A 74 -15.69 8.84 -7.17
N PRO A 75 -16.50 8.41 -6.20
CA PRO A 75 -16.15 8.62 -4.80
C PRO A 75 -14.93 7.78 -4.39
N LEU A 76 -14.24 8.24 -3.33
CA LEU A 76 -13.23 7.47 -2.62
C LEU A 76 -13.79 6.09 -2.24
N GLN A 77 -13.04 5.05 -2.58
CA GLN A 77 -13.34 3.68 -2.21
C GLN A 77 -12.13 3.05 -1.51
N THR A 78 -12.39 2.34 -0.42
CA THR A 78 -11.38 1.52 0.24
C THR A 78 -11.14 0.26 -0.58
N LEU A 79 -9.87 -0.07 -0.78
CA LEU A 79 -9.43 -1.28 -1.44
C LEU A 79 -8.79 -2.22 -0.43
N HIS A 80 -8.92 -3.51 -0.71
CA HIS A 80 -8.30 -4.57 0.05
C HIS A 80 -7.52 -5.48 -0.89
N TYR A 81 -6.33 -5.86 -0.47
CA TYR A 81 -5.53 -6.86 -1.15
C TYR A 81 -6.01 -8.27 -0.80
N ASP A 82 -6.40 -9.04 -1.81
CA ASP A 82 -6.69 -10.46 -1.69
C ASP A 82 -5.42 -11.28 -1.95
N PRO A 83 -4.83 -11.91 -0.93
CA PRO A 83 -3.60 -12.69 -1.09
C PRO A 83 -3.80 -13.98 -1.90
N ALA A 84 -5.03 -14.50 -1.98
CA ALA A 84 -5.33 -15.71 -2.75
C ALA A 84 -5.23 -15.46 -4.26
N SER A 85 -5.80 -14.36 -4.73
CA SER A 85 -5.80 -13.97 -6.14
C SER A 85 -4.67 -12.99 -6.50
N ARG A 86 -3.99 -12.44 -5.50
CA ARG A 86 -3.00 -11.35 -5.60
C ARG A 86 -3.54 -10.13 -6.35
N ARG A 87 -4.74 -9.70 -5.98
CA ARG A 87 -5.45 -8.59 -6.63
C ARG A 87 -6.07 -7.64 -5.61
N LEU A 88 -6.30 -6.41 -6.03
CA LEU A 88 -7.00 -5.40 -5.26
C LEU A 88 -8.51 -5.52 -5.50
N LEU A 89 -9.29 -5.45 -4.43
CA LEU A 89 -10.74 -5.52 -4.43
C LEU A 89 -11.35 -4.35 -3.66
N PRO A 90 -12.43 -3.72 -4.16
CA PRO A 90 -13.05 -3.94 -5.46
C PRO A 90 -12.14 -3.54 -6.63
N ASP A 91 -12.35 -4.13 -7.81
CA ASP A 91 -11.60 -3.75 -9.02
C ASP A 91 -11.81 -2.27 -9.34
N ILE A 92 -10.71 -1.57 -9.65
CA ILE A 92 -10.75 -0.17 -10.08
C ILE A 92 -10.97 -0.15 -11.58
N SER A 93 -12.12 0.39 -12.02
CA SER A 93 -12.40 0.54 -13.43
C SER A 93 -11.51 1.64 -14.03
N PRO A 94 -10.63 1.34 -14.99
CA PRO A 94 -9.81 2.38 -15.65
C PRO A 94 -10.67 3.40 -16.41
N GLU A 95 -11.92 3.03 -16.75
CA GLU A 95 -12.90 3.91 -17.39
C GLU A 95 -13.56 4.92 -16.43
N ALA A 96 -13.35 4.78 -15.11
CA ALA A 96 -13.94 5.64 -14.08
C ALA A 96 -13.18 6.99 -13.93
N GLY A 97 -12.91 7.65 -15.05
CA GLY A 97 -12.25 8.94 -15.12
C GLY A 97 -10.86 8.88 -15.73
N GLN A 98 -10.33 10.06 -16.04
CA GLN A 98 -9.05 10.17 -16.75
C GLN A 98 -7.84 9.93 -15.83
N ARG A 99 -8.00 10.20 -14.54
CA ARG A 99 -6.97 10.05 -13.50
C ARG A 99 -7.52 9.28 -12.31
N HIS A 100 -6.61 8.52 -11.70
CA HIS A 100 -6.86 7.69 -10.53
C HIS A 100 -5.80 8.03 -9.49
N THR A 101 -6.24 8.46 -8.32
CA THR A 101 -5.37 8.69 -7.18
C THR A 101 -5.49 7.50 -6.24
N LEU A 102 -4.37 6.85 -5.92
CA LEU A 102 -4.32 5.79 -4.93
C LEU A 102 -3.48 6.28 -3.75
N THR A 103 -4.01 6.06 -2.55
CA THR A 103 -3.35 6.36 -1.29
C THR A 103 -3.11 5.05 -0.57
N LEU A 104 -1.84 4.72 -0.30
CA LEU A 104 -1.42 3.55 0.44
C LEU A 104 -0.68 4.01 1.69
N SER A 105 -1.24 3.68 2.84
CA SER A 105 -0.62 3.89 4.15
C SER A 105 -0.29 2.52 4.71
N ILE A 106 0.96 2.33 5.13
CA ILE A 106 1.41 1.09 5.77
C ILE A 106 1.93 1.45 7.14
N SER A 107 1.45 0.80 8.19
CA SER A 107 1.91 1.02 9.55
C SER A 107 2.51 -0.26 10.10
N GLY A 108 3.57 -0.18 10.88
CA GLY A 108 4.15 -1.35 11.52
C GLY A 108 5.25 -1.03 12.51
N HIS A 109 5.55 -2.01 13.35
CA HIS A 109 6.60 -1.91 14.37
C HIS A 109 8.01 -1.89 13.73
N ALA A 110 9.02 -1.58 14.54
CA ALA A 110 10.43 -1.50 14.13
C ALA A 110 10.96 -2.70 13.31
N GLU A 111 10.50 -3.93 13.59
CA GLU A 111 10.91 -5.12 12.82
C GLU A 111 10.35 -5.12 11.38
N PHE A 112 9.07 -4.77 11.24
CA PHE A 112 8.44 -4.58 9.93
C PHE A 112 9.11 -3.40 9.18
N ALA A 113 9.38 -2.31 9.90
CA ALA A 113 10.05 -1.13 9.37
C ALA A 113 11.41 -1.45 8.74
N ALA A 114 12.24 -2.21 9.45
CA ALA A 114 13.57 -2.56 9.01
C ALA A 114 13.57 -3.46 7.76
N THR A 115 12.62 -4.40 7.71
CA THR A 115 12.49 -5.33 6.59
C THR A 115 11.88 -4.66 5.35
N LEU A 116 10.88 -3.80 5.51
CA LEU A 116 10.25 -3.05 4.42
C LEU A 116 11.26 -2.16 3.69
N ARG A 117 12.04 -1.37 4.45
CA ARG A 117 13.10 -0.52 3.90
C ARG A 117 14.12 -1.32 3.10
N GLY A 118 14.57 -2.45 3.63
CA GLY A 118 15.51 -3.34 2.93
C GLY A 118 14.95 -3.97 1.66
N ALA A 119 13.65 -4.23 1.61
CA ALA A 119 12.98 -4.83 0.46
C ALA A 119 12.78 -3.84 -0.71
N PHE A 120 12.32 -2.62 -0.40
CA PHE A 120 11.88 -1.61 -1.37
C PHE A 120 12.81 -0.41 -1.52
N ASP A 121 13.95 -0.38 -0.82
CA ASP A 121 14.93 0.72 -0.88
C ASP A 121 14.31 2.07 -0.47
N LEU A 122 13.45 2.04 0.55
CA LEU A 122 12.85 3.24 1.13
C LEU A 122 13.91 3.94 2.01
N ASN A 123 14.07 5.25 1.82
CA ASN A 123 15.11 6.07 2.47
C ASN A 123 14.87 6.24 3.98
#